data_AF-A0A9D6WQM8-F1
#
_entry.id   AF-A0A9D6WQM8-F1
#
_cell.length_a   1.000
_cell.length_b   1.000
_cell.length_c   1.000
_cell.angle_alpha   90.00
_cell.angle_beta   90.00
_cell.angle_gamma   90.00
#
_symmetry.space_group_name_H-M   'P 1'
#
loop_
_entity.id
_entity.type
_entity.pdbx_description
1 polymer ?
#
loop_
_entity_poly.entity_id
_entity_poly.type
_entity_poly.pdbx_seq_one_letter_code
_entity_poly.pdbx_strand_id
1 'polypeptide(L)'
;MNDEPIVIERHHLLLVLAVVALIAAFPIGLAVTPTLRGESLLLTRENLDIKNYLDASARWLATLERERSALDDLLVPARAGGSAANVFRVAEKARAAKTNLDAPAREIERARVPAPLAAFDQSVRAAVVAHLDLADRTLAFAGRSDEATRQAALVAAQDAKEKLGVAKEDYQVALGNARPTATPTATATFTPTFTPTATLTATATLTATKTVTGTR
;
A
#
# COMPACT_ATOMS: atom_id res chain seq x y z
N MET A 1 -6.56 -53.37 -23.84
CA MET A 1 -6.65 -52.26 -22.90
C MET A 1 -5.38 -51.46 -23.11
N ASN A 2 -5.49 -50.35 -23.84
CA ASN A 2 -4.34 -49.49 -24.14
C ASN A 2 -4.35 -48.37 -23.11
N ASP A 3 -3.37 -48.39 -22.21
CA ASP A 3 -3.06 -47.26 -21.32
C ASP A 3 -2.32 -46.21 -22.14
N GLU A 4 -3.03 -45.16 -22.56
CA GLU A 4 -2.38 -43.96 -23.10
C GLU A 4 -1.72 -43.20 -21.94
N PRO A 5 -0.41 -42.91 -22.01
CA PRO A 5 0.26 -42.13 -20.99
C PRO A 5 -0.26 -40.69 -21.03
N ILE A 6 -0.75 -40.20 -19.88
CA ILE A 6 -1.16 -38.81 -19.70
C ILE A 6 0.09 -37.93 -19.80
N VAL A 7 0.30 -37.33 -20.96
CA VAL A 7 1.37 -36.35 -21.18
C VAL A 7 0.91 -35.01 -20.63
N ILE A 8 1.25 -34.75 -19.37
CA ILE A 8 1.00 -33.44 -18.75
C ILE A 8 2.01 -32.45 -19.33
N GLU A 9 1.50 -31.51 -20.11
CA GLU A 9 2.27 -30.44 -20.72
C GLU A 9 2.96 -29.59 -19.63
N ARG A 10 4.26 -29.30 -19.79
CA ARG A 10 5.09 -28.58 -18.80
C ARG A 10 4.45 -27.29 -18.27
N HIS A 11 3.65 -26.63 -19.10
CA HIS A 11 2.94 -25.40 -18.73
C HIS A 11 1.89 -25.64 -17.63
N HIS A 12 1.16 -26.75 -17.71
CA HIS A 12 0.15 -27.14 -16.72
C HIS A 12 0.79 -27.57 -15.40
N LEU A 13 1.95 -28.25 -15.46
CA LEU A 13 2.71 -28.61 -14.27
C LEU A 13 3.21 -27.35 -13.51
N LEU A 14 3.71 -26.35 -14.24
CA LEU A 14 4.15 -25.08 -13.65
C LEU A 14 2.99 -24.30 -13.03
N LEU A 15 1.83 -24.28 -13.70
CA LEU A 15 0.65 -23.57 -13.21
C LEU A 15 0.09 -24.21 -11.93
N VAL A 16 0.02 -25.55 -11.88
CA VAL A 16 -0.39 -26.28 -10.66
C VAL A 16 0.60 -26.03 -9.51
N LEU A 17 1.91 -26.03 -9.78
CA LEU A 17 2.92 -25.80 -8.76
C LEU A 17 2.88 -24.37 -8.21
N ALA A 18 2.62 -23.38 -9.08
CA ALA A 18 2.42 -21.99 -8.67
C ALA A 18 1.17 -21.81 -7.80
N VAL A 19 0.07 -22.49 -8.13
CA VAL A 19 -1.18 -22.46 -7.33
C VAL A 19 -0.97 -23.13 -5.97
N VAL A 20 -0.29 -24.27 -5.92
CA VAL A 20 0.03 -24.95 -4.65
C VAL A 20 0.96 -24.09 -3.78
N ALA A 21 1.96 -23.43 -4.37
CA ALA A 21 2.83 -22.51 -3.65
C ALA A 21 2.05 -21.30 -3.09
N LEU A 22 1.09 -20.77 -3.84
CA LEU A 22 0.22 -19.67 -3.40
C LEU A 22 -0.68 -20.08 -2.22
N ILE A 23 -1.26 -21.28 -2.27
CA ILE A 23 -2.11 -21.83 -1.21
C ILE A 23 -1.29 -22.14 0.04
N ALA A 24 -0.06 -22.66 -0.10
CA ALA A 24 0.83 -22.94 1.02
C ALA A 24 1.40 -21.67 1.70
N ALA A 25 1.59 -20.59 0.93
CA ALA A 25 2.05 -19.30 1.47
C ALA A 25 0.97 -18.56 2.28
N PHE A 26 -0.32 -18.81 1.99
CA PHE A 26 -1.46 -18.15 2.63
C PHE A 26 -1.56 -18.38 4.16
N PRO A 27 -1.46 -19.62 4.70
CA PRO A 27 -1.52 -19.84 6.15
C PRO A 27 -0.27 -19.34 6.89
N ILE A 28 0.90 -19.32 6.23
CA ILE A 28 2.13 -18.77 6.80
C ILE A 28 2.01 -17.24 6.94
N GLY A 29 1.34 -16.58 5.98
CA GLY A 29 1.00 -15.15 6.09
C GLY A 29 0.06 -14.81 7.25
N LEU A 30 -0.86 -15.71 7.61
CA LEU A 30 -1.79 -15.53 8.74
C LEU A 30 -1.14 -15.81 10.11
N ALA A 31 -0.14 -16.68 10.19
CA ALA A 31 0.57 -16.94 11.45
C ALA A 31 1.52 -15.78 11.86
N VAL A 32 1.88 -14.92 10.90
CA VAL A 32 2.81 -13.80 11.11
C VAL A 32 2.08 -12.45 11.21
N THR A 33 0.75 -12.42 11.24
CA THR A 33 0.04 -11.17 11.54
C THR A 33 0.35 -10.72 12.97
N PRO A 34 1.08 -9.60 13.17
CA PRO A 34 1.36 -9.13 14.51
C PRO A 34 0.03 -8.77 15.19
N THR A 35 -0.17 -9.27 16.40
CA THR A 35 -1.29 -8.90 17.27
C THR A 35 -0.75 -7.98 18.35
N LEU A 36 -1.28 -6.75 18.45
CA LEU A 36 -1.02 -5.89 19.60
C LEU A 36 -2.19 -6.08 20.59
N ARG A 37 -1.91 -6.60 21.79
CA ARG A 37 -2.91 -6.77 22.88
C ARG A 37 -4.15 -7.62 22.52
N GLY A 38 -3.98 -8.66 21.70
CA GLY A 38 -5.06 -9.60 21.39
C GLY A 38 -6.06 -9.14 20.31
N GLU A 39 -5.92 -7.92 19.80
CA GLU A 39 -6.60 -7.48 18.58
C GLU A 39 -5.65 -7.64 17.38
N SER A 40 -6.18 -8.13 16.25
CA SER A 40 -5.43 -8.12 15.00
C SER A 40 -5.12 -6.67 14.65
N LEU A 41 -3.84 -6.32 14.48
CA LEU A 41 -3.42 -4.95 14.14
C LEU A 41 -4.20 -4.39 12.95
N LEU A 42 -4.59 -5.24 12.00
CA LEU A 42 -5.39 -4.85 10.81
C LEU A 42 -6.84 -4.40 11.11
N LEU A 43 -7.38 -4.64 12.31
CA LEU A 43 -8.78 -4.35 12.66
C LEU A 43 -8.95 -3.11 13.55
N THR A 44 -7.86 -2.43 13.92
CA THR A 44 -8.00 -1.18 14.67
C THR A 44 -8.68 -0.12 13.79
N ARG A 45 -9.49 0.75 14.40
CA ARG A 45 -10.21 1.82 13.69
C ARG A 45 -9.26 2.72 12.89
N GLU A 46 -8.08 2.97 13.43
CA GLU A 46 -7.03 3.76 12.77
C GLU A 46 -6.51 3.08 11.50
N ASN A 47 -6.24 1.77 11.55
CA ASN A 47 -5.77 1.03 10.38
C ASN A 47 -6.86 0.86 9.32
N LEU A 48 -8.13 0.77 9.74
CA LEU A 48 -9.27 0.84 8.82
C LEU A 48 -9.38 2.21 8.15
N ASP A 49 -9.20 3.31 8.89
CA ASP A 49 -9.21 4.67 8.35
C ASP A 49 -8.07 4.85 7.31
N ILE A 50 -6.85 4.38 7.62
CA ILE A 50 -5.70 4.39 6.71
C ILE A 50 -6.00 3.59 5.44
N LYS A 51 -6.48 2.36 5.59
CA LYS A 51 -6.83 1.50 4.44
C LYS A 51 -7.90 2.14 3.56
N ASN A 52 -8.98 2.62 4.17
CA ASN A 52 -10.09 3.25 3.44
C ASN A 52 -9.63 4.49 2.68
N TYR A 53 -8.76 5.30 3.28
CA TYR A 53 -8.19 6.47 2.62
C TYR A 53 -7.28 6.09 1.44
N LEU A 54 -6.42 5.08 1.59
CA LEU A 54 -5.57 4.59 0.50
C LEU A 54 -6.37 3.97 -0.65
N ASP A 55 -7.41 3.20 -0.35
CA ASP A 55 -8.32 2.64 -1.35
C ASP A 55 -9.09 3.74 -2.12
N ALA A 56 -9.54 4.78 -1.40
CA ALA A 56 -10.13 5.96 -2.03
C ALA A 56 -9.12 6.69 -2.93
N SER A 57 -7.89 6.87 -2.44
CA SER A 57 -6.82 7.54 -3.17
C SER A 57 -6.43 6.82 -4.45
N ALA A 58 -6.38 5.48 -4.44
CA ALA A 58 -6.14 4.69 -5.64
C ALA A 58 -7.20 4.97 -6.73
N ARG A 59 -8.47 5.11 -6.34
CA ARG A 59 -9.56 5.45 -7.26
C ARG A 59 -9.42 6.87 -7.78
N TRP A 60 -9.10 7.84 -6.92
CA TRP A 60 -8.88 9.23 -7.34
C TRP A 60 -7.75 9.34 -8.36
N LEU A 61 -6.58 8.74 -8.07
CA LEU A 61 -5.42 8.75 -8.98
C LEU A 61 -5.71 8.07 -10.32
N ALA A 62 -6.52 7.00 -10.33
CA ALA A 62 -6.95 6.34 -11.55
C ALA A 62 -7.88 7.23 -12.39
N THR A 63 -8.78 7.98 -11.75
CA THR A 63 -9.61 8.99 -12.43
C THR A 63 -8.76 10.11 -13.01
N LEU A 64 -7.80 10.66 -12.25
CA LEU A 64 -6.90 11.71 -12.73
C LEU A 64 -6.12 11.27 -13.97
N GLU A 65 -5.51 10.07 -13.96
CA GLU A 65 -4.76 9.57 -15.11
C GLU A 65 -5.66 9.38 -16.35
N ARG A 66 -6.88 8.87 -16.17
CA ARG A 66 -7.84 8.67 -17.25
C ARG A 66 -8.23 9.99 -17.90
N GLU A 67 -8.59 10.99 -17.08
CA GLU A 67 -9.01 12.29 -17.59
C GLU A 67 -7.85 13.06 -18.20
N ARG A 68 -6.63 12.98 -17.62
CA ARG A 68 -5.43 13.57 -18.24
C ARG A 68 -5.19 12.98 -19.62
N SER A 69 -5.21 11.66 -19.75
CA SER A 69 -4.98 10.98 -21.02
C SER A 69 -6.03 11.39 -22.07
N ALA A 70 -7.30 11.50 -21.65
CA ALA A 70 -8.37 11.97 -22.52
C ALA A 70 -8.18 13.43 -23.00
N LEU A 71 -7.59 14.30 -22.16
CA LEU A 71 -7.26 15.69 -22.51
C LEU A 71 -5.99 15.79 -23.37
N ASP A 72 -4.95 15.03 -23.06
CA ASP A 72 -3.70 14.95 -23.85
C ASP A 72 -4.00 14.53 -25.30
N ASP A 73 -4.86 13.52 -25.47
CA ASP A 73 -5.31 13.05 -26.79
C ASP A 73 -6.03 14.13 -27.62
N LEU A 74 -6.54 15.19 -26.99
CA LEU A 74 -7.18 16.31 -27.67
C LEU A 74 -6.20 17.41 -28.07
N LEU A 75 -5.18 17.64 -27.25
CA LEU A 75 -4.18 18.69 -27.48
C LEU A 75 -3.15 18.31 -28.55
N VAL A 76 -2.83 17.02 -28.70
CA VAL A 76 -1.85 16.52 -29.68
C VAL A 76 -2.31 16.70 -31.14
N PRO A 77 -3.53 16.32 -31.57
CA PRO A 77 -3.95 16.36 -32.97
C PRO A 77 -4.33 17.77 -33.47
N ALA A 78 -4.58 18.72 -32.57
CA ALA A 78 -5.11 20.04 -32.92
C ALA A 78 -4.14 20.95 -33.73
N ARG A 79 -3.01 20.43 -34.25
CA ARG A 79 -2.13 21.16 -35.19
C ARG A 79 -2.72 21.26 -36.61
N ALA A 80 -3.57 20.33 -37.02
CA ALA A 80 -4.00 20.20 -38.41
C ALA A 80 -5.40 20.81 -38.65
N GLY A 81 -5.48 22.13 -38.79
CA GLY A 81 -6.65 22.83 -39.34
C GLY A 81 -7.96 22.59 -38.58
N GLY A 82 -8.24 23.45 -37.60
CA GLY A 82 -9.44 23.40 -36.76
C GLY A 82 -10.75 23.51 -37.54
N SER A 83 -11.29 22.38 -38.00
CA SER A 83 -12.72 22.28 -38.30
C SER A 83 -13.52 22.67 -37.05
N ALA A 84 -14.60 23.45 -37.22
CA ALA A 84 -15.51 23.79 -36.12
C ALA A 84 -16.02 22.55 -35.37
N ALA A 85 -16.16 21.41 -36.07
CA ALA A 85 -16.51 20.13 -35.46
C ALA A 85 -15.44 19.61 -34.48
N ASN A 86 -14.15 19.83 -34.78
CA ASN A 86 -13.06 19.47 -33.88
C ASN A 86 -13.06 20.34 -32.63
N VAL A 87 -13.26 21.65 -32.77
CA VAL A 87 -13.33 22.58 -31.65
C VAL A 87 -14.48 22.24 -30.70
N PHE A 88 -15.66 21.96 -31.25
CA PHE A 88 -16.82 21.54 -30.48
C PHE A 88 -16.55 20.25 -29.69
N ARG A 89 -15.95 19.24 -30.35
CA ARG A 89 -15.60 17.96 -29.70
C ARG A 89 -14.56 18.14 -28.59
N VAL A 90 -13.59 19.03 -28.77
CA VAL A 90 -12.60 19.35 -27.72
C VAL A 90 -13.30 20.03 -26.54
N ALA A 91 -14.18 21.00 -26.78
CA ALA A 91 -14.93 21.66 -25.72
C ALA A 91 -15.83 20.69 -24.95
N GLU A 92 -16.55 19.81 -25.65
CA GLU A 92 -17.43 18.82 -25.02
C GLU A 92 -16.65 17.87 -24.11
N LYS A 93 -15.57 17.28 -24.62
CA LYS A 93 -14.73 16.37 -23.84
C LYS A 93 -14.04 17.06 -22.66
N ALA A 94 -13.57 18.30 -22.84
CA ALA A 94 -12.97 19.05 -21.75
C ALA A 94 -14.00 19.39 -20.63
N ARG A 95 -15.27 19.67 -21.00
CA ARG A 95 -16.35 19.84 -20.01
C ARG A 95 -16.63 18.53 -19.28
N ALA A 96 -16.73 17.42 -20.01
CA ALA A 96 -16.95 16.11 -19.40
C ALA A 96 -15.81 15.75 -18.43
N ALA A 97 -14.55 15.96 -18.83
CA ALA A 97 -13.40 15.74 -17.98
C ALA A 97 -13.46 16.60 -16.71
N LYS A 98 -13.76 17.90 -16.83
CA LYS A 98 -13.93 18.79 -15.67
C LYS A 98 -15.00 18.27 -14.71
N THR A 99 -16.18 17.90 -15.22
CA THR A 99 -17.26 17.34 -14.39
C THR A 99 -16.85 16.05 -13.70
N ASN A 100 -16.10 15.18 -14.38
CA ASN A 100 -15.57 13.94 -13.79
C ASN A 100 -14.52 14.21 -12.70
N LEU A 101 -13.75 15.30 -12.82
CA LEU A 101 -12.75 15.74 -11.83
C LEU A 101 -13.37 16.43 -10.60
N ASP A 102 -14.56 17.01 -10.71
CA ASP A 102 -15.25 17.64 -9.57
C ASP A 102 -15.62 16.62 -8.48
N ALA A 103 -15.91 15.37 -8.86
CA ALA A 103 -16.23 14.30 -7.90
C ALA A 103 -15.04 13.98 -6.98
N PRO A 104 -13.85 13.57 -7.47
CA PRO A 104 -12.70 13.32 -6.62
C PRO A 104 -12.25 14.58 -5.87
N ALA A 105 -12.35 15.78 -6.46
CA ALA A 105 -12.03 17.02 -5.75
C ALA A 105 -12.88 17.22 -4.48
N ARG A 106 -14.20 17.02 -4.58
CA ARG A 106 -15.11 17.10 -3.43
C ARG A 106 -14.89 15.96 -2.42
N GLU A 107 -14.59 14.76 -2.90
CA GLU A 107 -14.29 13.63 -2.01
C GLU A 107 -13.01 13.88 -1.20
N ILE A 108 -11.95 14.38 -1.83
CA ILE A 108 -10.68 14.73 -1.17
C ILE A 108 -10.87 15.88 -0.18
N GLU A 109 -11.67 16.89 -0.52
CA GLU A 109 -11.99 17.99 0.41
C GLU A 109 -12.70 17.50 1.68
N ARG A 110 -13.58 16.50 1.55
CA ARG A 110 -14.36 15.95 2.67
C ARG A 110 -13.67 14.80 3.38
N ALA A 111 -12.64 14.21 2.78
CA ALA A 111 -11.96 13.04 3.33
C ALA A 111 -11.26 13.40 4.64
N ARG A 112 -11.45 12.56 5.67
CA ARG A 112 -10.69 12.67 6.90
C ARG A 112 -9.31 12.07 6.68
N VAL A 113 -8.30 12.92 6.65
CA VAL A 113 -6.91 12.52 6.39
C VAL A 113 -6.30 11.88 7.65
N PRO A 114 -5.84 10.62 7.59
CA PRO A 114 -5.06 10.04 8.67
C PRO A 114 -3.74 10.80 8.83
N ALA A 115 -3.33 11.11 10.07
CA ALA A 115 -2.10 11.83 10.36
C ALA A 115 -0.84 11.29 9.63
N PRO A 116 -0.59 9.96 9.54
CA PRO A 116 0.58 9.45 8.82
C PRO A 116 0.55 9.68 7.31
N LEU A 117 -0.61 10.03 6.73
CA LEU A 117 -0.80 10.25 5.30
C LEU A 117 -0.89 11.73 4.91
N ALA A 118 -0.63 12.66 5.84
CA ALA A 118 -0.77 14.09 5.58
C ALA A 118 0.10 14.61 4.43
N ALA A 119 1.35 14.13 4.30
CA ALA A 119 2.23 14.50 3.20
C ALA A 119 1.70 13.97 1.85
N PHE A 120 1.21 12.72 1.83
CA PHE A 120 0.61 12.13 0.64
C PHE A 120 -0.67 12.86 0.21
N ASP A 121 -1.53 13.25 1.16
CA ASP A 121 -2.75 14.05 0.88
C ASP A 121 -2.42 15.37 0.18
N GLN A 122 -1.34 16.04 0.57
CA GLN A 122 -0.89 17.28 -0.09
C GLN A 122 -0.55 17.05 -1.57
N SER A 123 0.16 15.96 -1.88
CA SER A 123 0.49 15.60 -3.26
C SER A 123 -0.76 15.25 -4.08
N VAL A 124 -1.72 14.53 -3.49
CA VAL A 124 -3.01 14.23 -4.14
C VAL A 124 -3.78 15.51 -4.44
N ARG A 125 -3.87 16.45 -3.48
CA ARG A 125 -4.53 17.75 -3.69
C ARG A 125 -3.86 18.57 -4.78
N ALA A 126 -2.53 18.64 -4.77
CA ALA A 126 -1.77 19.32 -5.81
C ALA A 126 -2.05 18.74 -7.20
N ALA A 127 -2.11 17.40 -7.31
CA ALA A 127 -2.47 16.73 -8.56
C ALA A 127 -3.89 17.10 -9.02
N VAL A 128 -4.90 17.07 -8.14
CA VAL A 128 -6.27 17.46 -8.49
C VAL A 128 -6.34 18.90 -8.99
N VAL A 129 -5.71 19.84 -8.29
CA VAL A 129 -5.70 21.27 -8.68
C VAL A 129 -5.09 21.43 -10.08
N ALA A 130 -3.97 20.76 -10.35
CA ALA A 130 -3.33 20.81 -11.68
C ALA A 130 -4.23 20.21 -12.79
N HIS A 131 -5.00 19.14 -12.52
CA HIS A 131 -5.92 18.56 -13.51
C HIS A 131 -7.13 19.46 -13.77
N LEU A 132 -7.64 20.15 -12.75
CA LEU A 132 -8.70 21.14 -12.91
C LEU A 132 -8.23 22.34 -13.73
N ASP A 133 -7.01 22.86 -13.48
CA ASP A 133 -6.43 23.92 -14.31
C ASP A 133 -6.23 23.45 -15.76
N LEU A 134 -5.71 22.23 -15.99
CA LEU A 134 -5.61 21.65 -17.34
C LEU A 134 -6.97 21.62 -18.06
N ALA A 135 -8.03 21.18 -17.40
CA ALA A 135 -9.36 21.15 -17.99
C ALA A 135 -9.84 22.58 -18.35
N ASP A 136 -9.61 23.55 -17.47
CA ASP A 136 -9.96 24.96 -17.70
C ASP A 136 -9.16 25.60 -18.85
N ARG A 137 -7.86 25.33 -18.93
CA ARG A 137 -7.02 25.79 -20.06
C ARG A 137 -7.42 25.15 -21.37
N THR A 138 -7.81 23.87 -21.36
CA THR A 138 -8.30 23.17 -22.55
C THR A 138 -9.64 23.75 -23.01
N LEU A 139 -10.53 24.10 -22.08
CA LEU A 139 -11.77 24.82 -22.40
C LEU A 139 -11.51 26.21 -22.97
N ALA A 140 -10.55 26.94 -22.42
CA ALA A 140 -10.15 28.24 -22.95
C ALA A 140 -9.61 28.13 -24.38
N PHE A 141 -8.77 27.14 -24.66
CA PHE A 141 -8.27 26.84 -26.02
C PHE A 141 -9.41 26.48 -26.99
N ALA A 142 -10.41 25.72 -26.53
CA ALA A 142 -11.58 25.42 -27.36
C ALA A 142 -12.45 26.66 -27.61
N GLY A 143 -12.55 27.59 -26.66
CA GLY A 143 -13.28 28.85 -26.85
C GLY A 143 -12.53 29.88 -27.71
N ARG A 144 -11.20 29.85 -27.67
CA ARG A 144 -10.32 30.78 -28.38
C ARG A 144 -9.11 30.00 -28.88
N SER A 145 -9.21 29.39 -30.06
CA SER A 145 -8.19 28.49 -30.60
C SER A 145 -6.98 29.23 -31.17
N ASP A 146 -6.29 29.99 -30.32
CA ASP A 146 -5.04 30.67 -30.62
C ASP A 146 -3.82 29.94 -30.03
N GLU A 147 -2.62 30.32 -30.47
CA GLU A 147 -1.38 29.66 -30.02
C GLU A 147 -1.09 29.91 -28.53
N ALA A 148 -1.52 31.05 -27.98
CA ALA A 148 -1.25 31.40 -26.58
C ALA A 148 -2.04 30.51 -25.61
N THR A 149 -3.33 30.34 -25.87
CA THR A 149 -4.20 29.43 -25.10
C THR A 149 -3.82 27.97 -25.29
N ARG A 150 -3.40 27.59 -26.51
CA ARG A 150 -2.82 26.27 -26.78
C ARG A 150 -1.60 26.01 -25.92
N GLN A 151 -0.64 26.93 -25.94
CA GLN A 151 0.59 26.80 -25.17
C GLN A 151 0.31 26.76 -23.66
N ALA A 152 -0.64 27.55 -23.18
CA ALA A 152 -1.08 27.49 -21.79
C ALA A 152 -1.68 26.13 -21.41
N ALA A 153 -2.49 25.51 -22.30
CA ALA A 153 -3.02 24.17 -22.08
C ALA A 153 -1.93 23.09 -22.08
N LEU A 154 -0.92 23.22 -22.94
CA LEU A 154 0.23 22.30 -22.96
C LEU A 154 1.09 22.40 -21.70
N VAL A 155 1.31 23.62 -21.19
CA VAL A 155 2.03 23.82 -19.91
C VAL A 155 1.24 23.22 -18.75
N ALA A 156 -0.08 23.45 -18.69
CA ALA A 156 -0.94 22.84 -17.68
C ALA A 156 -0.96 21.30 -17.80
N ALA A 157 -0.86 20.75 -19.01
CA ALA A 157 -0.80 19.30 -19.22
C ALA A 157 0.50 18.69 -18.65
N GLN A 158 1.61 19.38 -18.85
CA GLN A 158 2.91 19.00 -18.28
C GLN A 158 2.90 19.06 -16.75
N ASP A 159 2.37 20.15 -16.17
CA ASP A 159 2.25 20.29 -14.72
C ASP A 159 1.33 19.20 -14.12
N ALA A 160 0.15 18.98 -14.71
CA ALA A 160 -0.75 17.91 -14.28
C ALA A 160 -0.08 16.53 -14.33
N LYS A 161 0.71 16.25 -15.37
CA LYS A 161 1.49 15.01 -15.48
C LYS A 161 2.55 14.90 -14.39
N GLU A 162 3.30 15.96 -14.12
CA GLU A 162 4.32 16.00 -13.06
C GLU A 162 3.69 15.74 -11.69
N LYS A 163 2.63 16.49 -11.33
CA LYS A 163 1.96 16.35 -10.03
C LYS A 163 1.32 14.98 -9.84
N LEU A 164 0.78 14.39 -10.90
CA LEU A 164 0.28 13.01 -10.84
C LEU A 164 1.40 11.98 -10.65
N GLY A 165 2.56 12.21 -11.27
CA GLY A 165 3.76 11.40 -11.07
C GLY A 165 4.17 11.40 -9.59
N VAL A 166 4.34 12.60 -9.01
CA VAL A 166 4.68 12.78 -7.59
C VAL A 166 3.64 12.11 -6.69
N ALA A 167 2.34 12.35 -6.92
CA ALA A 167 1.29 11.73 -6.12
C ALA A 167 1.30 10.20 -6.19
N LYS A 168 1.64 9.61 -7.35
CA LYS A 168 1.78 8.15 -7.51
C LYS A 168 3.01 7.60 -6.79
N GLU A 169 4.12 8.31 -6.82
CA GLU A 169 5.33 7.95 -6.07
C GLU A 169 5.06 7.96 -4.56
N ASP A 170 4.46 9.04 -4.06
CA ASP A 170 4.09 9.17 -2.66
C ASP A 170 3.04 8.12 -2.24
N TYR A 171 2.13 7.74 -3.14
CA TYR A 171 1.20 6.64 -2.90
C TYR A 171 1.93 5.30 -2.67
N GLN A 172 2.99 5.01 -3.44
CA GLN A 172 3.78 3.79 -3.23
C GLN A 172 4.54 3.82 -1.90
N VAL A 173 5.08 4.97 -1.52
CA VAL A 173 5.72 5.16 -0.21
C VAL A 173 4.69 4.98 0.92
N ALA A 174 3.51 5.56 0.78
CA ALA A 174 2.41 5.43 1.74
C ALA A 174 1.94 3.98 1.90
N LEU A 175 1.82 3.23 0.79
CA LEU A 175 1.51 1.80 0.83
C LEU A 175 2.60 0.99 1.54
N GLY A 176 3.87 1.29 1.27
CA GLY A 176 5.00 0.65 1.93
C GLY A 176 5.00 0.87 3.44
N ASN A 177 4.74 2.10 3.87
CA ASN A 177 4.70 2.47 5.29
C ASN A 177 3.45 1.98 6.01
N ALA A 178 2.32 1.82 5.31
CA ALA A 178 1.09 1.27 5.88
C ALA A 178 1.14 -0.26 6.07
N ARG A 179 2.13 -0.94 5.48
CA ARG A 179 2.33 -2.37 5.69
C ARG A 179 2.92 -2.59 7.09
N PRO A 180 2.31 -3.43 7.94
CA PRO A 180 2.86 -3.68 9.27
C PRO A 180 4.24 -4.33 9.15
N THR A 181 5.28 -3.59 9.51
CA THR A 181 6.63 -4.14 9.69
C THR A 181 6.59 -5.01 10.94
N ALA A 182 6.80 -6.32 10.79
CA ALA A 182 6.96 -7.23 11.93
C ALA A 182 8.12 -6.70 12.79
N THR A 183 7.82 -6.15 13.95
CA THR A 183 8.85 -5.79 14.93
C THR A 183 9.48 -7.09 15.42
N PRO A 184 10.82 -7.30 15.28
CA PRO A 184 11.44 -8.50 15.80
C PRO A 184 11.17 -8.59 17.30
N THR A 185 10.52 -9.67 17.72
CA THR A 185 10.23 -9.93 19.13
C THR A 185 11.56 -10.11 19.87
N ALA A 186 11.78 -9.32 20.92
CA ALA A 186 12.99 -9.40 21.73
C ALA A 186 13.19 -10.83 22.26
N THR A 187 14.37 -11.40 21.99
CA THR A 187 14.80 -12.67 22.58
C THR A 187 14.89 -12.50 24.09
N ALA A 188 13.99 -13.12 24.84
CA ALA A 188 14.07 -13.13 26.30
C ALA A 188 15.26 -14.00 26.71
N THR A 189 16.34 -13.38 27.17
CA THR A 189 17.46 -14.09 27.81
C THR A 189 16.99 -14.59 29.17
N PHE A 190 16.66 -15.87 29.26
CA PHE A 190 16.46 -16.53 30.55
C PHE A 190 17.81 -16.75 31.22
N THR A 191 18.06 -16.03 32.30
CA THR A 191 19.12 -16.35 33.26
C THR A 191 18.51 -17.21 34.37
N PRO A 192 18.75 -18.52 34.44
CA PRO A 192 18.25 -19.32 35.55
C PRO A 192 19.03 -18.97 36.82
N THR A 193 18.34 -18.36 37.79
CA THR A 193 18.87 -18.21 39.16
C THR A 193 18.60 -19.50 39.93
N PHE A 194 19.62 -20.33 40.12
CA PHE A 194 19.56 -21.45 41.05
C PHE A 194 19.71 -20.93 42.47
N THR A 195 18.67 -21.08 43.29
CA THR A 195 18.75 -20.92 44.74
C THR A 195 19.02 -22.30 45.35
N PRO A 196 20.24 -22.62 45.83
CA PRO A 196 20.47 -23.89 46.51
C PRO A 196 19.85 -23.86 47.91
N THR A 197 18.83 -24.67 48.14
CA THR A 197 18.37 -25.01 49.50
C THR A 197 19.19 -26.19 50.00
N ALA A 198 20.17 -25.94 50.85
CA ALA A 198 20.92 -27.01 51.52
C ALA A 198 20.04 -27.64 52.62
N THR A 199 19.62 -28.89 52.42
CA THR A 199 19.05 -29.73 53.48
C THR A 199 20.15 -30.62 54.02
N LEU A 200 20.67 -30.31 55.22
CA LEU A 200 21.65 -31.16 55.90
C LEU A 200 20.91 -32.27 56.66
N THR A 201 21.13 -33.54 56.26
CA THR A 201 20.74 -34.72 57.05
C THR A 201 22.01 -35.28 57.70
N ALA A 202 22.19 -35.03 59.00
CA ALA A 202 23.28 -35.62 59.77
C ALA A 202 22.92 -37.07 60.16
N THR A 203 23.68 -38.04 59.65
CA THR A 203 23.66 -39.43 60.14
C THR A 203 24.79 -39.57 61.16
N ALA A 204 24.45 -39.83 62.43
CA ALA A 204 25.44 -40.08 63.48
C ALA A 204 25.81 -41.57 63.51
N THR A 205 27.10 -41.88 63.34
CA THR A 205 27.68 -43.21 63.57
C THR A 205 28.32 -43.23 64.96
N LEU A 206 27.81 -44.06 65.86
CA LEU A 206 28.41 -44.30 67.18
C LEU A 206 29.34 -45.52 67.11
N THR A 207 30.64 -45.32 67.39
CA THR A 207 31.61 -46.40 67.55
C THR A 207 31.77 -46.69 69.05
N ALA A 208 31.40 -47.89 69.49
CA ALA A 208 31.62 -48.33 70.87
C ALA A 208 33.00 -49.01 71.00
N THR A 209 33.90 -48.43 71.80
CA THR A 209 35.17 -49.06 72.19
C THR A 209 34.93 -49.95 73.41
N LYS A 210 35.20 -51.25 73.29
CA LYS A 210 35.08 -52.22 74.38
C LYS A 210 36.45 -52.39 75.07
N THR A 211 36.53 -52.08 76.36
CA THR A 211 37.69 -52.33 77.22
C THR A 211 37.75 -53.81 77.60
N VAL A 212 38.93 -54.43 77.49
CA VAL A 212 39.20 -55.78 78.01
C VAL A 212 40.31 -55.69 79.07
N THR A 213 39.96 -56.05 80.30
CA THR A 213 40.85 -56.22 81.45
C THR A 213 41.41 -57.64 81.44
N GLY A 214 42.73 -57.79 81.49
CA GLY A 214 43.41 -59.07 81.68
C GLY A 214 44.11 -59.12 83.04
N THR A 215 43.72 -60.08 83.87
CA THR A 215 44.41 -60.48 85.10
C THR A 215 45.55 -61.45 84.77
N ARG A 216 46.68 -61.27 85.46
CA ARG A 216 47.49 -62.39 85.96
C ARG A 216 48.25 -61.96 87.21
#